data_AF-A0A7Y1VG21-F1
#
_entry.id   AF-A0A7Y1VG21-F1
#
_cell.length_a   1.000
_cell.length_b   1.000
_cell.length_c   1.000
_cell.angle_alpha   90.00
_cell.angle_beta   90.00
_cell.angle_gamma   90.00
#
_symmetry.space_group_name_H-M   'P 1'
#
loop_
_entity.id
_entity.type
_entity.pdbx_description
1 polymer ?
#
loop_
_entity_poly.entity_id
_entity_poly.type
_entity_poly.pdbx_seq_one_letter_code
_entity_poly.pdbx_strand_id
1 'polypeptide(L)'
;MLWLATILNFFLPGAGYLVAKVKPPWAVLWLLGAVGLTIVEFGIQESEPDLYLLMFASVLAMNLAFAIDVYRTLKDRELAVAS
;
A
#
# COMPACT_ATOMS: atom_id res chain seq x y z
N MET A 1 11.42 7.09 -10.90
CA MET A 1 10.28 6.17 -10.62
C MET A 1 10.18 5.76 -9.16
N LEU A 2 11.28 5.45 -8.47
CA LEU A 2 11.32 4.96 -7.09
C LEU A 2 10.40 5.73 -6.11
N TRP A 3 10.60 7.04 -5.97
CA TRP A 3 9.81 7.86 -5.04
C TRP A 3 8.34 7.96 -5.40
N LEU A 4 8.01 8.09 -6.69
CA LEU A 4 6.63 8.12 -7.16
C LEU A 4 5.90 6.82 -6.81
N ALA A 5 6.51 5.67 -7.11
CA ALA A 5 5.93 4.37 -6.78
C ALA A 5 5.78 4.19 -5.26
N THR A 6 6.77 4.63 -4.48
CA THR A 6 6.74 4.56 -3.01
C THR A 6 5.59 5.37 -2.41
N ILE A 7 5.47 6.64 -2.80
CA ILE A 7 4.41 7.53 -2.31
C ILE A 7 3.04 7.01 -2.75
N LEU A 8 2.92 6.58 -4.01
CA LEU A 8 1.67 6.03 -4.51
C LEU A 8 1.22 4.80 -3.72
N ASN A 9 2.16 3.93 -3.35
CA ASN A 9 1.87 2.70 -2.61
C ASN A 9 1.51 2.94 -1.14
N PHE A 10 1.90 4.09 -0.57
CA PHE A 10 1.48 4.51 0.76
C PHE A 10 -0.02 4.87 0.78
N PHE A 11 -0.54 5.52 -0.28
CA PHE A 11 -1.96 5.88 -0.32
C PHE A 11 -2.83 4.76 -0.89
N LEU A 12 -2.31 4.03 -1.87
CA LEU A 12 -3.00 2.97 -2.59
C LEU A 12 -2.10 1.72 -2.64
N PRO A 13 -2.13 0.87 -1.61
CA PRO A 13 -1.39 -0.39 -1.59
C PRO A 13 -1.65 -1.20 -2.86
N GLY A 14 -0.62 -1.47 -3.66
CA GLY A 14 -0.75 -2.11 -4.96
C GLY A 14 -0.44 -1.19 -6.14
N ALA A 15 -0.85 0.08 -6.10
CA ALA A 15 -0.70 0.98 -7.23
C ALA A 15 0.78 1.29 -7.55
N GLY A 16 1.61 1.45 -6.51
CA GLY A 16 3.04 1.66 -6.68
C GLY A 16 3.73 0.48 -7.38
N TYR A 17 3.35 -0.75 -7.03
CA TYR A 17 3.85 -1.97 -7.65
C TYR A 17 3.46 -2.08 -9.13
N LEU A 18 2.23 -1.71 -9.49
CA LEU A 18 1.76 -1.69 -10.88
C LEU A 18 2.54 -0.68 -11.73
N VAL A 19 2.72 0.55 -11.23
CA VAL A 19 3.51 1.59 -11.91
C VAL A 19 4.97 1.14 -12.08
N ALA A 20 5.52 0.50 -11.05
CA ALA A 20 6.88 -0.06 -11.06
C ALA A 20 7.02 -1.38 -11.85
N LYS A 21 5.91 -1.97 -12.31
CA LYS A 21 5.82 -3.26 -13.02
C LYS A 21 6.50 -4.39 -12.25
N VAL A 22 6.31 -4.44 -10.92
CA VAL A 22 6.82 -5.50 -10.05
C VAL A 22 5.66 -6.16 -9.31
N LYS A 23 5.73 -7.48 -9.06
CA LYS A 23 4.69 -8.24 -8.34
C LYS A 23 3.24 -7.99 -8.85
N PRO A 24 2.95 -7.95 -10.17
CA PRO A 24 1.65 -7.49 -10.69
C PRO A 24 0.40 -8.24 -10.17
N PRO A 25 0.36 -9.58 -10.02
CA PRO A 25 -0.86 -10.22 -9.50
C PRO A 25 -1.14 -9.82 -8.05
N TRP A 26 -0.09 -9.74 -7.22
CA TRP A 26 -0.20 -9.32 -5.83
C TRP A 26 -0.61 -7.86 -5.71
N ALA A 27 -0.07 -7.01 -6.58
CA ALA A 27 -0.41 -5.60 -6.65
C ALA A 27 -1.90 -5.38 -6.88
N VAL A 28 -2.54 -6.16 -7.76
CA VAL A 28 -3.98 -6.11 -7.99
C VAL A 28 -4.75 -6.57 -6.74
N LEU A 29 -4.34 -7.68 -6.13
CA LEU A 29 -5.01 -8.21 -4.93
C LEU A 29 -4.93 -7.23 -3.75
N TRP A 30 -3.78 -6.60 -3.52
CA TRP A 30 -3.61 -5.59 -2.47
C TRP A 30 -4.44 -4.35 -2.74
N LEU A 31 -4.54 -3.91 -4.01
CA LEU A 31 -5.38 -2.77 -4.37
C LEU A 31 -6.86 -3.05 -4.10
N LEU A 32 -7.33 -4.24 -4.49
CA LEU A 32 -8.70 -4.68 -4.20
C LEU A 32 -8.95 -4.80 -2.70
N GLY A 33 -7.99 -5.34 -1.95
CA GLY A 33 -8.05 -5.44 -0.48
C GLY A 33 -8.13 -4.06 0.18
N ALA A 34 -7.31 -3.09 -0.27
CA ALA A 34 -7.33 -1.72 0.24
C ALA A 34 -8.69 -1.04 -0.03
N VAL A 35 -9.24 -1.19 -1.24
CA VAL A 35 -10.59 -0.69 -1.55
C VAL A 35 -11.64 -1.33 -0.64
N GLY A 36 -11.57 -2.65 -0.43
CA GLY A 36 -12.47 -3.34 0.48
C GLY A 36 -12.39 -2.84 1.92
N LEU A 37 -11.18 -2.62 2.44
CA LEU A 37 -10.96 -2.06 3.77
C LEU A 37 -11.49 -0.63 3.89
N THR A 38 -11.34 0.21 2.88
CA THR A 38 -11.92 1.56 2.87
C THR A 38 -13.46 1.54 2.94
N ILE A 39 -14.11 0.57 2.27
CA ILE A 39 -15.57 0.40 2.39
C ILE A 39 -15.95 0.02 3.83
N VAL A 40 -15.21 -0.90 4.44
CA VAL A 40 -15.43 -1.30 5.84
C VAL A 40 -15.17 -0.13 6.80
N GLU A 41 -14.16 0.69 6.52
CA GLU A 41 -13.79 1.86 7.31
C GLU A 41 -14.91 2.89 7.43
N PHE A 42 -15.58 3.20 6.31
CA PHE A 42 -16.75 4.08 6.35
C PHE A 42 -17.92 3.48 7.13
N GLY A 43 -18.10 2.16 7.09
CA GLY A 43 -19.14 1.48 7.88
C GLY A 43 -18.87 1.52 9.39
N ILE A 44 -17.63 1.27 9.81
CA ILE A 44 -17.22 1.30 11.23
C ILE A 44 -17.28 2.71 11.81
N GLN A 45 -16.93 3.72 11.02
CA GLN A 45 -16.98 5.11 11.46
C GLN A 45 -18.37 5.52 11.96
N GLU A 46 -19.44 4.98 11.37
CA GLU A 46 -20.82 5.25 11.77
C GLU A 46 -21.32 4.33 12.89
N SER A 47 -20.97 3.03 12.87
CA SER A 47 -21.51 2.05 13.80
C SER A 47 -20.74 1.92 15.12
N GLU A 48 -19.41 2.01 15.07
CA GLU A 48 -18.49 1.71 16.18
C GLU A 48 -17.34 2.74 16.21
N PRO A 49 -17.62 4.02 16.51
CA PRO A 49 -16.65 5.11 16.41
C PRO A 49 -15.43 4.93 17.33
N ASP A 50 -15.57 4.20 18.43
CA ASP A 50 -14.47 3.89 19.35
C ASP A 50 -13.41 2.98 18.71
N LEU A 51 -13.79 2.14 17.73
CA LEU A 51 -12.89 1.27 16.99
C LEU A 51 -12.22 1.96 15.79
N TYR A 52 -12.75 3.10 15.36
CA TYR A 52 -12.27 3.81 14.18
C TYR A 52 -10.78 4.15 14.27
N LEU A 53 -10.33 4.66 15.43
CA LEU A 53 -8.92 5.04 15.61
C LEU A 53 -7.98 3.83 15.51
N LEU A 54 -8.37 2.68 16.06
CA LEU A 54 -7.60 1.44 16.00
C LEU A 54 -7.49 0.92 14.56
N MET A 55 -8.60 0.92 13.84
CA MET A 55 -8.64 0.54 12.43
C MET A 55 -7.78 1.47 11.58
N PHE A 56 -7.94 2.80 11.73
CA PHE A 56 -7.14 3.79 11.02
C PHE A 56 -5.64 3.59 11.28
N ALA A 57 -5.24 3.40 12.54
CA ALA A 57 -3.84 3.13 12.90
C ALA A 57 -3.32 1.83 12.26
N SER A 58 -4.16 0.80 12.17
CA SER A 58 -3.83 -0.47 11.53
C SER A 58 -3.64 -0.33 10.02
N VAL A 59 -4.54 0.39 9.34
CA VAL A 59 -4.43 0.69 7.90
C VAL A 59 -3.21 1.55 7.62
N LEU A 60 -2.96 2.58 8.43
CA LEU A 60 -1.77 3.44 8.32
C LEU A 60 -0.48 2.62 8.43
N ALA A 61 -0.37 1.73 9.42
CA ALA A 61 0.79 0.87 9.60
C ALA A 61 0.99 -0.08 8.40
N MET A 62 -0.10 -0.68 7.89
CA MET A 62 -0.07 -1.56 6.72
C MET A 62 0.37 -0.80 5.46
N ASN A 63 -0.19 0.37 5.21
CA ASN A 63 0.16 1.23 4.08
C ASN A 63 1.63 1.65 4.11
N LEU A 64 2.15 1.98 5.29
CA LEU A 64 3.58 2.26 5.48
C LEU A 64 4.44 1.04 5.16
N ALA A 65 4.05 -0.16 5.59
CA ALA A 65 4.77 -1.39 5.27
C ALA A 65 4.84 -1.65 3.75
N PHE A 66 3.73 -1.45 3.03
CA PHE A 66 3.70 -1.55 1.57
C PHE A 66 4.58 -0.50 0.88
N ALA A 67 4.58 0.74 1.36
CA ALA A 67 5.47 1.78 0.84
C ALA A 67 6.96 1.39 1.00
N ILE A 68 7.33 0.86 2.18
CA ILE A 68 8.69 0.40 2.46
C ILE A 68 9.07 -0.78 1.55
N ASP A 69 8.20 -1.77 1.37
CA ASP A 69 8.51 -2.93 0.52
C ASP A 69 8.71 -2.54 -0.95
N VAL A 70 7.88 -1.64 -1.51
CA VAL A 70 8.09 -1.20 -2.90
C VAL A 70 9.36 -0.37 -3.04
N TYR A 71 9.69 0.48 -2.06
CA TYR A 71 10.94 1.23 -2.02
C TYR A 71 12.15 0.29 -2.06
N ARG A 72 12.18 -0.70 -1.17
CA ARG A 72 13.27 -1.70 -1.10
C ARG A 72 13.37 -2.49 -2.39
N THR A 73 12.24 -3.01 -2.89
CA THR A 73 12.18 -3.78 -4.14
C THR A 73 12.77 -3.00 -5.32
N LEU A 74 12.45 -1.71 -5.44
CA LEU A 74 12.98 -0.88 -6.51
C LEU A 74 14.43 -0.49 -6.30
N LYS A 75 14.83 -0.21 -5.05
CA LYS A 75 16.22 0.13 -4.71
C LYS A 75 17.16 -1.03 -5.03
N ASP A 76 16.78 -2.25 -4.66
CA ASP A 76 17.56 -3.45 -4.93
C ASP A 76 17.68 -3.69 -6.45
N ARG A 77 16.60 -3.45 -7.20
CA ARG A 77 16.61 -3.52 -8.67
C ARG A 77 17.54 -2.49 -9.31
N GLU A 78 17.54 -1.24 -8.82
CA GLU A 78 18.45 -0.20 -9.31
C GLU A 78 19.92 -0.59 -9.07
N LEU A 79 20.24 -1.14 -7.89
CA LEU A 79 21.59 -1.61 -7.56
C LEU A 79 22.03 -2.78 -8.44
N ALA A 80 21.14 -3.74 -8.72
CA ALA A 80 21.44 -4.89 -9.57
C ALA A 80 21.65 -4.53 -11.06
N VAL A 81 21.08 -3.42 -11.53
CA VAL A 81 21.31 -2.92 -12.90
C VAL A 81 22.64 -2.16 -13.01
N ALA A 82 23.17 -1.65 -11.90
CA ALA A 82 24.40 -0.88 -11.86
C ALA A 82 25.68 -1.74 -11.70
N SER A 83 25.53 -3.03 -11.39
CA SER A 83 26.60 -4.04 -11.27
C SER A 83 26.83 -4.79 -12.58
#